data_AF-A0A024VZZ7-F1
#
_entry.id   AF-A0A024VZZ7-F1
#
_cell.length_a   1.000
_cell.length_b   1.000
_cell.length_c   1.000
_cell.angle_alpha   90.00
_cell.angle_beta   90.00
_cell.angle_gamma   90.00
#
_symmetry.space_group_name_H-M   'P 1'
#
loop_
_entity.id
_entity.type
_entity.pdbx_description
1 polymer ?
#
loop_
_entity_poly.entity_id
_entity_poly.type
_entity_poly.pdbx_seq_one_letter_code
_entity_poly.pdbx_strand_id
1 'polypeptide(L)'
;MILIKDKKQLMQEVEIRNLKNANIKFALSIKDPFFVQSDIIELKGKEKKKVPIYFDINYMNNKLNTTYQENLIINYFENSRRQKYELVGQTIYPNIIMNKSCIDFQYILQNLYAQEFVEITNVCDYKIYFKWFFEDNSLYKDFNEVFDINPNRGYLLPHEKKIIKITYNSINENYYNITILCQIKNGPMYPLKIIAGYSEIKYSINKKILEYNIHYKTIGEDIITLQNIGKIKLFIEIIYNIKFPSLLYTNINNFFIEPNNSRDIIFYFIPGIPIDIIDNILIKICNFEEIKIKLKSTNSCNILYLNINQFDNHQSIIKDEIYLLQDVDNMQDLDTTFHSKMKNDSINKKNNFKNINNLLKNNFHLYDNVQNDYYEKERSCLIKKLKNMYSDIFSSLRKYIQEILDIYYSIIRNNKNSDDHNDDHNDDHNDDDKDKMEDINLMNKKDNTKNEKMFIRSSIIHTNEKDSKNNMKCKYHLIPILKNYTLKNNSNCAIFLDLLKALILNHKDDNYILELFTKLKKL
;
A
#
# COMPACT_ATOMS: atom_id res chain seq x y z
N MET A 1 44.13 31.90 25.13
CA MET A 1 43.25 31.13 26.03
C MET A 1 44.01 29.88 26.45
N ILE A 2 44.09 29.58 27.74
CA ILE A 2 44.82 28.42 28.26
C ILE A 2 43.79 27.46 28.88
N LEU A 3 43.77 26.22 28.43
CA LEU A 3 42.94 25.17 29.01
C LEU A 3 43.68 24.53 30.19
N ILE A 4 43.12 24.67 31.39
CA ILE A 4 43.63 24.03 32.60
C ILE A 4 42.97 22.66 32.70
N LYS A 5 43.61 21.64 32.11
CA LYS A 5 43.06 20.28 31.94
C LYS A 5 42.60 19.64 33.24
N ASP A 6 43.36 19.82 34.33
CA ASP A 6 43.08 19.17 35.61
C ASP A 6 41.82 19.72 36.30
N LYS A 7 41.46 20.98 36.00
CA LYS A 7 40.26 21.64 36.55
C LYS A 7 39.12 21.81 35.54
N LYS A 8 39.31 21.39 34.29
CA LYS A 8 38.38 21.63 33.16
C LYS A 8 37.94 23.10 33.04
N GLN A 9 38.89 24.01 33.27
CA GLN A 9 38.65 25.45 33.24
C GLN A 9 39.38 26.06 32.04
N LEU A 10 38.71 26.99 31.35
CA LEU A 10 39.33 27.86 30.37
C LEU A 10 39.75 29.16 31.06
N MET A 11 40.99 29.59 30.83
CA MET A 11 41.50 30.86 31.35
C MET A 11 41.84 31.81 30.20
N GLN A 12 41.41 33.05 30.33
CA GLN A 12 41.79 34.16 29.46
C GLN A 12 42.36 35.31 30.29
N GLU A 13 43.57 35.75 29.96
CA GLU A 13 44.14 36.94 30.57
C GLU A 13 43.58 38.20 29.92
N VAL A 14 43.17 39.14 30.75
CA VAL A 14 42.75 40.49 30.34
C VAL A 14 43.69 41.51 30.97
N GLU A 15 44.17 42.47 30.20
CA GLU A 15 44.99 43.58 30.70
C GLU A 15 44.07 44.74 31.12
N ILE A 16 44.18 45.14 32.38
CA ILE A 16 43.50 46.33 32.92
C ILE A 16 44.54 47.43 33.11
N ARG A 17 44.26 48.62 32.57
CA ARG A 17 45.15 49.77 32.64
C ARG A 17 44.49 50.96 33.33
N ASN A 18 45.17 51.54 34.31
CA ASN A 18 44.81 52.85 34.84
C ASN A 18 45.28 53.95 33.86
N LEU A 19 44.34 54.73 33.34
CA LEU A 19 44.65 55.86 32.45
C LEU A 19 44.84 57.18 33.19
N LYS A 20 44.43 57.26 34.46
CA LYS A 20 44.59 58.45 35.29
C LYS A 20 45.97 58.47 35.96
N ASN A 21 46.36 59.64 36.45
CA ASN A 21 47.56 59.81 37.27
C ASN A 21 47.31 59.54 38.77
N ALA A 22 46.04 59.43 39.18
CA ALA A 22 45.66 59.07 40.54
C ALA A 22 45.59 57.55 40.72
N ASN A 23 45.79 57.07 41.95
CA ASN A 23 45.55 55.66 42.29
C ASN A 23 44.06 55.36 42.16
N ILE A 24 43.72 54.18 41.63
CA ILE A 24 42.34 53.73 41.52
C ILE A 24 42.20 52.39 42.22
N LYS A 25 41.18 52.29 43.09
CA LYS A 25 40.77 51.04 43.72
C LYS A 25 39.40 50.61 43.20
N PHE A 26 39.29 49.35 42.76
CA PHE A 26 38.04 48.78 42.27
C PHE A 26 37.91 47.30 42.62
N ALA A 27 36.68 46.83 42.64
CA ALA A 27 36.35 45.43 42.80
C ALA A 27 35.80 44.81 41.51
N LEU A 28 36.18 43.57 41.22
CA LEU A 28 35.65 42.78 40.12
C LEU A 28 34.56 41.85 40.65
N SER A 29 33.45 41.75 39.93
CA SER A 29 32.36 40.82 40.27
C SER A 29 31.80 40.20 39.00
N ILE A 30 31.64 38.88 39.01
CA ILE A 30 31.08 38.08 37.92
C ILE A 30 30.19 36.98 38.52
N LYS A 31 29.22 36.51 37.76
CA LYS A 31 28.39 35.36 38.10
C LYS A 31 28.88 34.09 37.40
N ASP A 32 28.55 32.94 37.98
CA ASP A 32 28.74 31.64 37.35
C ASP A 32 28.14 31.62 35.93
N PRO A 33 28.77 30.94 34.96
CA PRO A 33 29.92 30.02 35.07
C PRO A 33 31.31 30.67 35.00
N PHE A 34 31.38 32.00 35.06
CA PHE A 34 32.65 32.74 35.02
C PHE A 34 33.09 33.15 36.42
N PHE A 35 34.38 33.14 36.68
CA PHE A 35 34.91 33.60 37.96
C PHE A 35 36.31 34.22 37.81
N VAL A 36 36.69 35.01 38.82
CA VAL A 36 37.99 35.67 38.93
C VAL A 36 38.55 35.37 40.31
N GLN A 37 39.86 35.17 40.41
CA GLN A 37 40.52 34.85 41.70
C GLN A 37 40.73 36.07 42.61
N SER A 38 40.74 37.27 42.05
CA SER A 38 41.02 38.51 42.76
C SER A 38 39.86 39.49 42.64
N ASP A 39 39.14 39.68 43.73
CA ASP A 39 37.96 40.54 43.75
C ASP A 39 38.29 42.01 43.95
N ILE A 40 39.47 42.37 44.48
CA ILE A 40 39.87 43.77 44.74
C ILE A 40 41.24 44.05 44.13
N ILE A 41 41.32 45.14 43.35
CA ILE A 41 42.53 45.57 42.65
C ILE A 41 42.76 47.05 42.92
N GLU A 42 44.01 47.40 43.24
CA GLU A 42 44.50 48.77 43.34
C GLU A 42 45.59 48.98 42.30
N LEU A 43 45.47 50.04 41.50
CA LEU A 43 46.41 50.40 40.44
C LEU A 43 46.89 51.83 40.65
N LYS A 44 48.20 52.05 40.68
CA LYS A 44 48.81 53.39 40.67
C LYS A 44 48.57 54.08 39.33
N GLY A 45 48.84 55.39 39.30
CA GLY A 45 48.74 56.17 38.07
C GLY A 45 49.53 55.53 36.92
N LYS A 46 48.89 55.38 35.75
CA LYS A 46 49.45 54.75 34.53
C LYS A 46 49.82 53.26 34.64
N GLU A 47 49.55 52.59 35.76
CA GLU A 47 49.87 51.18 35.96
C GLU A 47 48.96 50.24 35.14
N LYS A 48 49.49 49.06 34.84
CA LYS A 48 48.78 47.97 34.16
C LYS A 48 48.86 46.70 35.00
N LYS A 49 47.78 45.93 35.03
CA LYS A 49 47.74 44.61 35.67
C LYS A 49 47.04 43.62 34.78
N LYS A 50 47.61 42.43 34.64
CA LYS A 50 46.97 41.30 33.98
C LYS A 50 46.11 40.56 34.99
N VAL A 51 44.87 40.27 34.60
CA VAL A 51 43.89 39.56 35.42
C VAL A 51 43.42 38.33 34.66
N PRO A 52 43.58 37.12 35.21
CA PRO A 52 43.01 35.93 34.62
C PRO A 52 41.51 35.85 34.93
N ILE A 53 40.70 35.71 33.88
CA ILE A 53 39.28 35.37 33.95
C ILE A 53 39.15 33.88 33.63
N TYR A 54 38.41 33.16 34.45
CA TYR A 54 38.17 31.73 34.29
C TYR A 54 36.73 31.46 33.87
N PHE A 55 36.57 30.42 33.06
CA PHE A 55 35.30 29.88 32.62
C PHE A 55 35.25 28.39 32.95
N ASP A 56 34.27 27.99 33.76
CA ASP A 56 34.02 26.58 34.06
C ASP A 56 33.24 25.93 32.92
N ILE A 57 33.92 25.06 32.16
CA ILE A 57 33.36 24.38 30.99
C ILE A 57 32.28 23.39 31.42
N ASN A 58 32.35 22.87 32.64
CA ASN A 58 31.53 21.77 33.11
C ASN A 58 30.39 22.21 34.03
N TYR A 59 30.09 23.52 34.11
CA TYR A 59 29.12 24.10 35.03
C TYR A 59 27.75 23.37 35.05
N MET A 60 27.13 23.18 33.88
CA MET A 60 25.85 22.45 33.78
C MET A 60 26.00 20.92 33.75
N ASN A 61 27.20 20.42 33.47
CA ASN A 61 27.57 19.00 33.35
C ASN A 61 26.65 18.11 32.46
N ASN A 62 25.76 18.72 31.68
CA ASN A 62 24.80 18.05 30.79
C ASN A 62 25.40 17.68 29.42
N LYS A 63 26.62 18.15 29.13
CA LYS A 63 27.34 17.92 27.86
C LYS A 63 26.52 18.30 26.62
N LEU A 64 25.74 19.37 26.73
CA LEU A 64 24.98 19.95 25.64
C LEU A 64 25.62 21.26 25.19
N ASN A 65 25.42 21.61 23.92
CA ASN A 65 25.89 22.89 23.39
C ASN A 65 25.17 24.02 24.13
N THR A 66 25.91 24.87 24.81
CA THR A 66 25.35 25.99 25.57
C THR A 66 26.23 27.22 25.44
N THR A 67 25.59 28.35 25.20
CA THR A 67 26.21 29.68 25.18
C THR A 67 25.85 30.38 26.48
N TYR A 68 26.86 30.81 27.22
CA TYR A 68 26.74 31.57 28.46
C TYR A 68 27.12 33.02 28.18
N GLN A 69 26.20 33.93 28.50
CA GLN A 69 26.44 35.37 28.42
C GLN A 69 26.29 35.97 29.81
N GLU A 70 27.36 36.55 30.31
CA GLU A 70 27.39 37.21 31.61
C GLU A 70 28.15 38.53 31.54
N ASN A 71 28.11 39.32 32.61
CA ASN A 71 28.82 40.60 32.66
C ASN A 71 29.91 40.59 33.73
N LEU A 72 31.13 40.96 33.33
CA LEU A 72 32.14 41.42 34.28
C LEU A 72 31.77 42.83 34.74
N ILE A 73 31.50 42.96 36.03
CA ILE A 73 31.15 44.24 36.67
C ILE A 73 32.35 44.73 37.46
N ILE A 74 32.86 45.90 37.08
CA ILE A 74 33.88 46.66 37.79
C ILE A 74 33.20 47.70 38.68
N ASN A 75 33.37 47.58 40.00
CA ASN A 75 32.83 48.49 41.00
C ASN A 75 33.95 49.38 41.56
N TYR A 76 33.94 50.66 41.22
CA TYR A 76 34.93 51.61 41.73
C TYR A 76 34.57 52.06 43.16
N PHE A 77 35.55 52.04 44.07
CA PHE A 77 35.33 52.43 45.46
C PHE A 77 35.15 53.95 45.63
N GLU A 78 35.81 54.76 44.79
CA GLU A 78 35.85 56.23 44.92
C GLU A 78 34.52 56.93 44.63
N ASN A 79 33.73 56.40 43.71
CA ASN A 79 32.55 57.11 43.17
C ASN A 79 31.35 56.19 42.97
N SER A 80 31.42 54.95 43.47
CA SER A 80 30.38 53.92 43.32
C SER A 80 29.95 53.66 41.86
N ARG A 81 30.72 54.12 40.88
CA ARG A 81 30.42 53.87 39.46
C ARG A 81 30.65 52.40 39.16
N ARG A 82 29.80 51.87 38.28
CA ARG A 82 29.88 50.50 37.80
C ARG A 82 30.14 50.51 36.31
N GLN A 83 31.13 49.75 35.87
CA GLN A 83 31.38 49.49 34.46
C GLN A 83 31.11 48.02 34.17
N LYS A 84 30.44 47.75 33.05
CA LYS A 84 30.08 46.39 32.63
C LYS A 84 30.79 46.05 31.35
N TYR A 85 31.33 44.84 31.28
CA TYR A 85 31.92 44.24 30.10
C TYR A 85 31.26 42.89 29.86
N GLU A 86 30.77 42.67 28.64
CA GLU A 86 30.13 41.40 28.27
C GLU A 86 31.18 40.30 28.16
N LEU A 87 30.87 39.15 28.74
CA LEU A 87 31.62 37.91 28.64
C LEU A 87 30.74 36.88 27.94
N VAL A 88 31.30 36.24 26.91
CA VAL A 88 30.64 35.18 26.15
C VAL A 88 31.50 33.92 26.22
N GLY A 89 30.89 32.83 26.66
CA GLY A 89 31.52 31.52 26.80
C GLY A 89 30.65 30.50 26.09
N GLN A 90 31.25 29.71 25.21
CA GLN A 90 30.53 28.70 24.44
C GLN A 90 31.10 27.33 24.76
N THR A 91 30.22 26.39 25.08
CA THR A 91 30.57 24.97 25.17
C THR A 91 30.01 24.27 23.95
N ILE A 92 30.87 23.50 23.28
CA ILE A 92 30.52 22.70 22.11
C ILE A 92 30.84 21.25 22.46
N TYR A 93 29.79 20.43 22.50
CA TYR A 93 29.83 19.01 22.73
C TYR A 93 29.40 18.25 21.47
N PRO A 94 29.93 17.03 21.27
CA PRO A 94 29.54 16.19 20.14
C PRO A 94 28.09 15.73 20.31
N ASN A 95 27.20 16.28 19.49
CA ASN A 95 25.76 16.00 19.54
C ASN A 95 25.27 15.29 18.28
N ILE A 96 24.20 14.53 18.43
CA ILE A 96 23.50 13.86 17.33
C ILE A 96 22.00 14.12 17.41
N ILE A 97 21.31 14.00 16.28
CA ILE A 97 19.85 13.94 16.22
C ILE A 97 19.45 12.50 15.88
N MET A 98 18.49 11.96 16.62
CA MET A 98 17.85 10.67 16.31
C MET A 98 16.45 10.92 15.79
N ASN A 99 16.05 10.23 14.71
CA ASN A 99 14.71 10.39 14.14
C ASN A 99 13.59 9.74 14.99
N LYS A 100 13.94 8.78 15.85
CA LYS A 100 13.03 8.02 16.71
C LYS A 100 13.55 8.04 18.15
N SER A 101 12.63 8.17 19.11
CA SER A 101 12.88 8.02 20.55
C SER A 101 12.27 6.74 21.13
N CYS A 102 11.41 6.07 20.37
CA CYS A 102 10.79 4.80 20.73
C CYS A 102 10.62 3.91 19.49
N ILE A 103 10.75 2.60 19.69
CA ILE A 103 10.44 1.56 18.71
C ILE A 103 9.45 0.61 19.37
N ASP A 104 8.36 0.30 18.67
CA ASP A 104 7.39 -0.70 19.07
C ASP A 104 7.32 -1.79 18.00
N PHE A 105 7.91 -2.95 18.32
CA PHE A 105 7.86 -4.14 17.48
C PHE A 105 6.50 -4.86 17.56
N GLN A 106 5.59 -4.39 18.42
CA GLN A 106 4.32 -5.03 18.72
C GLN A 106 4.51 -6.48 19.20
N TYR A 107 3.45 -7.28 19.10
CA TYR A 107 3.53 -8.72 19.32
C TYR A 107 3.88 -9.42 18.01
N ILE A 108 4.89 -10.30 18.03
CA ILE A 108 5.22 -11.19 16.91
C ILE A 108 5.16 -12.66 17.33
N LEU A 109 5.06 -13.54 16.32
CA LEU A 109 4.98 -14.98 16.53
C LEU A 109 6.31 -15.57 17.02
N GLN A 110 6.23 -16.73 17.67
CA GLN A 110 7.41 -17.47 18.11
C GLN A 110 8.38 -17.71 16.96
N ASN A 111 9.68 -17.63 17.26
CA ASN A 111 10.76 -17.98 16.34
C ASN A 111 10.77 -17.14 15.04
N LEU A 112 10.04 -16.03 15.02
CA LEU A 112 10.17 -14.99 14.00
C LEU A 112 11.05 -13.85 14.52
N TYR A 113 11.50 -13.03 13.58
CA TYR A 113 12.23 -11.81 13.88
C TYR A 113 11.55 -10.61 13.22
N ALA A 114 11.73 -9.44 13.82
CA ALA A 114 11.31 -8.16 13.28
C ALA A 114 12.49 -7.19 13.28
N GLN A 115 12.49 -6.26 12.33
CA GLN A 115 13.57 -5.28 12.16
C GLN A 115 13.01 -3.88 12.04
N GLU A 116 13.65 -2.96 12.76
CA GLU A 116 13.33 -1.54 12.75
C GLU A 116 14.60 -0.72 12.58
N PHE A 117 14.43 0.48 12.03
CA PHE A 117 15.54 1.34 11.63
C PHE A 117 15.45 2.71 12.31
N VAL A 118 16.58 3.14 12.87
CA VAL A 118 16.77 4.46 13.48
C VAL A 118 17.86 5.19 12.73
N GLU A 119 17.58 6.42 12.30
CA GLU A 119 18.58 7.29 11.69
C GLU A 119 19.19 8.17 12.77
N ILE A 120 20.53 8.16 12.86
CA ILE A 120 21.31 9.10 13.66
C ILE A 120 22.04 10.07 12.73
N THR A 121 21.99 11.35 13.05
CA THR A 121 22.62 12.42 12.26
C THR A 121 23.62 13.18 13.12
N ASN A 122 24.86 13.31 12.64
CA ASN A 122 25.83 14.20 13.27
C ASN A 122 25.49 15.66 12.95
N VAL A 123 25.32 16.50 13.97
CA VAL A 123 25.07 17.94 13.77
C VAL A 123 26.30 18.81 13.92
N CYS A 124 27.46 18.20 14.19
CA CYS A 124 28.73 18.89 14.38
C CYS A 124 29.56 18.92 13.10
N ASP A 125 30.46 19.90 13.02
CA ASP A 125 31.39 20.08 11.89
C ASP A 125 32.64 19.19 11.99
N TYR A 126 32.63 18.21 12.91
CA TYR A 126 33.74 17.30 13.15
C TYR A 126 33.25 15.86 13.35
N LYS A 127 34.17 14.91 13.20
CA LYS A 127 33.91 13.47 13.31
C LYS A 127 33.57 13.07 14.75
N ILE A 128 32.49 12.30 14.91
CA ILE A 128 32.01 11.81 16.22
C ILE A 128 32.09 10.28 16.27
N TYR A 129 32.37 9.73 17.46
CA TYR A 129 32.26 8.30 17.75
C TYR A 129 31.00 8.02 18.57
N PHE A 130 30.21 7.03 18.13
CA PHE A 130 29.03 6.55 18.84
C PHE A 130 29.20 5.07 19.22
N LYS A 131 28.57 4.69 20.34
CA LYS A 131 28.47 3.31 20.79
C LYS A 131 27.11 3.09 21.46
N TRP A 132 26.44 2.01 21.08
CA TRP A 132 25.19 1.55 21.67
C TRP A 132 25.46 0.52 22.75
N PHE A 133 24.64 0.55 23.79
CA PHE A 133 24.56 -0.48 24.81
C PHE A 133 23.15 -0.51 25.41
N PHE A 134 22.81 -1.62 26.04
CA PHE A 134 21.58 -1.75 26.79
C PHE A 134 21.77 -1.13 28.17
N GLU A 135 20.76 -0.43 28.66
CA GLU A 135 20.73 -0.02 30.05
C GLU A 135 20.60 -1.26 30.95
N ASP A 136 21.36 -1.29 32.05
CA ASP A 136 21.30 -2.42 32.99
C ASP A 136 19.86 -2.59 33.49
N ASN A 137 19.27 -3.74 33.17
CA ASN A 137 17.90 -4.05 33.56
C ASN A 137 17.86 -5.39 34.28
N SER A 138 17.50 -5.37 35.57
CA SER A 138 17.40 -6.57 36.40
C SER A 138 16.17 -7.44 36.09
N LEU A 139 15.19 -6.89 35.36
CA LEU A 139 13.92 -7.57 35.06
C LEU A 139 14.05 -8.67 34.00
N TYR A 140 14.99 -8.51 33.07
CA TYR A 140 15.15 -9.42 31.94
C TYR A 140 16.57 -9.98 31.94
N LYS A 141 16.71 -11.30 32.10
CA LYS A 141 17.98 -11.98 31.83
C LYS A 141 18.14 -12.18 30.33
N ASP A 142 19.36 -12.11 29.83
CA ASP A 142 19.74 -12.51 28.47
C ASP A 142 19.06 -11.73 27.31
N PHE A 143 18.63 -10.47 27.53
CA PHE A 143 18.08 -9.63 26.46
C PHE A 143 19.06 -9.38 25.29
N ASN A 144 20.36 -9.58 25.51
CA ASN A 144 21.40 -9.52 24.47
C ASN A 144 21.28 -10.65 23.44
N GLU A 145 20.60 -11.76 23.76
CA GLU A 145 20.33 -12.84 22.80
C GLU A 145 19.08 -12.55 21.94
N VAL A 146 18.20 -11.69 22.48
CA VAL A 146 16.89 -11.37 21.91
C VAL A 146 16.94 -10.13 21.02
N PHE A 147 17.81 -9.17 21.34
CA PHE A 147 17.97 -7.93 20.57
C PHE A 147 19.38 -7.80 19.99
N ASP A 148 19.44 -7.44 18.71
CA ASP A 148 20.69 -7.09 18.02
C ASP A 148 20.65 -5.65 17.51
N ILE A 149 21.76 -4.93 17.63
CA ILE A 149 21.93 -3.55 17.18
C ILE A 149 23.09 -3.50 16.20
N ASN A 150 22.81 -3.14 14.95
CA ASN A 150 23.82 -3.10 13.91
C ASN A 150 23.75 -1.80 13.07
N PRO A 151 24.81 -1.00 13.01
CA PRO A 151 26.06 -1.13 13.75
C PRO A 151 25.92 -0.72 15.23
N ASN A 152 26.47 -1.51 16.15
CA ASN A 152 26.50 -1.17 17.58
C ASN A 152 27.52 -0.07 17.93
N ARG A 153 28.47 0.23 17.05
CA ARG A 153 29.46 1.31 17.24
C ARG A 153 29.99 1.77 15.90
N GLY A 154 30.50 2.98 15.87
CA GLY A 154 31.13 3.50 14.67
C GLY A 154 31.45 4.97 14.78
N TYR A 155 31.77 5.55 13.63
CA TYR A 155 31.99 6.97 13.49
C TYR A 155 30.95 7.58 12.54
N LEU A 156 30.66 8.87 12.76
CA LEU A 156 29.92 9.75 11.87
C LEU A 156 30.84 10.90 11.47
N LEU A 157 30.98 11.14 10.18
CA LEU A 157 31.60 12.33 9.61
C LEU A 157 30.71 13.57 9.85
N PRO A 158 31.25 14.79 9.64
CA PRO A 158 30.45 16.01 9.75
C PRO A 158 29.17 15.92 8.91
N HIS A 159 28.03 16.21 9.52
CA HIS A 159 26.70 16.16 8.88
C HIS A 159 26.28 14.80 8.28
N GLU A 160 27.01 13.71 8.59
CA GLU A 160 26.69 12.39 8.10
C GLU A 160 25.44 11.83 8.81
N LYS A 161 24.60 11.15 8.01
CA LYS A 161 23.48 10.35 8.48
C LYS A 161 23.83 8.88 8.43
N LYS A 162 23.42 8.13 9.44
CA LYS A 162 23.63 6.68 9.49
C LYS A 162 22.41 5.97 10.01
N ILE A 163 22.08 4.86 9.36
CA ILE A 163 20.99 3.98 9.73
C ILE A 163 21.51 2.92 10.69
N ILE A 164 20.86 2.81 11.84
CA ILE A 164 21.05 1.78 12.85
C ILE A 164 19.87 0.81 12.75
N LYS A 165 20.17 -0.45 12.44
CA LYS A 165 19.18 -1.53 12.39
C LYS A 165 19.09 -2.18 13.76
N ILE A 166 17.88 -2.30 14.27
CA ILE A 166 17.56 -2.97 15.52
C ILE A 166 16.71 -4.18 15.16
N THR A 167 17.16 -5.37 15.58
CA THR A 167 16.49 -6.64 15.32
C THR A 167 15.94 -7.17 16.64
N TYR A 168 14.69 -7.61 16.64
CA TYR A 168 14.06 -8.34 17.73
C TYR A 168 13.80 -9.78 17.28
N ASN A 169 14.30 -10.76 18.04
CA ASN A 169 14.08 -12.19 17.82
C ASN A 169 13.14 -12.73 18.91
N SER A 170 11.96 -13.21 18.53
CA SER A 170 10.97 -13.71 19.50
C SER A 170 11.25 -15.15 19.92
N ILE A 171 12.35 -15.34 20.67
CA ILE A 171 12.83 -16.65 21.14
C ILE A 171 12.09 -17.10 22.41
N ASN A 172 11.63 -16.16 23.24
CA ASN A 172 10.98 -16.44 24.52
C ASN A 172 9.64 -15.73 24.68
N GLU A 173 8.88 -16.15 25.69
CA GLU A 173 7.50 -15.68 25.91
C GLU A 173 7.39 -14.35 26.69
N ASN A 174 8.40 -13.49 26.56
CA ASN A 174 8.48 -12.26 27.34
C ASN A 174 7.90 -11.07 26.59
N TYR A 175 7.34 -10.15 27.37
CA TYR A 175 7.08 -8.78 26.93
C TYR A 175 8.20 -7.88 27.41
N TYR A 176 8.92 -7.29 26.47
CA TYR A 176 10.04 -6.40 26.68
C TYR A 176 9.59 -4.95 26.65
N ASN A 177 9.98 -4.21 27.67
CA ASN A 177 9.93 -2.76 27.73
C ASN A 177 11.26 -2.29 28.31
N ILE A 178 12.23 -2.03 27.43
CA ILE A 178 13.62 -1.75 27.78
C ILE A 178 14.08 -0.44 27.14
N THR A 179 15.19 0.11 27.65
CA THR A 179 15.83 1.28 27.08
C THR A 179 17.23 0.90 26.60
N ILE A 180 17.57 1.29 25.38
CA ILE A 180 18.94 1.24 24.86
C ILE A 180 19.52 2.65 24.80
N LEU A 181 20.82 2.75 25.03
CA LEU A 181 21.53 4.02 25.18
C LEU A 181 22.58 4.15 24.08
N CYS A 182 22.51 5.25 23.33
CA CYS A 182 23.57 5.66 22.42
C CYS A 182 24.50 6.65 23.12
N GLN A 183 25.70 6.21 23.45
CA GLN A 183 26.73 7.05 24.02
C GLN A 183 27.58 7.69 22.94
N ILE A 184 27.71 9.01 23.02
CA ILE A 184 28.65 9.76 22.23
C ILE A 184 29.94 9.97 23.01
N LYS A 185 31.10 9.67 22.41
CA LYS A 185 32.40 9.89 23.07
C LYS A 185 32.55 11.38 23.41
N ASN A 186 32.79 11.67 24.69
CA ASN A 186 32.85 13.03 25.24
C ASN A 186 31.55 13.86 25.10
N GLY A 187 30.44 13.23 24.71
CA GLY A 187 29.13 13.87 24.55
C GLY A 187 28.08 13.31 25.51
N PRO A 188 26.80 13.64 25.26
CA PRO A 188 25.69 13.13 26.05
C PRO A 188 25.33 11.68 25.66
N MET A 189 24.43 11.08 26.45
CA MET A 189 23.83 9.78 26.20
C MET A 189 22.39 9.97 25.71
N TYR A 190 22.05 9.30 24.63
CA TYR A 190 20.74 9.41 24.00
C TYR A 190 19.94 8.12 24.23
N PRO A 191 18.83 8.17 24.98
CA PRO A 191 17.99 7.00 25.22
C PRO A 191 17.03 6.72 24.06
N LEU A 192 16.78 5.44 23.81
CA LEU A 192 15.83 4.93 22.84
C LEU A 192 15.04 3.79 23.48
N LYS A 193 13.74 3.98 23.62
CA LYS A 193 12.85 2.98 24.22
C LYS A 193 12.50 1.89 23.21
N ILE A 194 12.52 0.63 23.64
CA ILE A 194 12.14 -0.52 22.83
C ILE A 194 11.02 -1.27 23.54
N ILE A 195 9.93 -1.48 22.80
CA ILE A 195 8.80 -2.29 23.19
C ILE A 195 8.71 -3.46 22.21
N ALA A 196 8.62 -4.67 22.74
CA ALA A 196 8.47 -5.87 21.93
C ALA A 196 7.76 -6.95 22.70
N GLY A 197 6.89 -7.73 22.05
CA GLY A 197 6.15 -8.79 22.69
C GLY A 197 6.13 -10.06 21.85
N TYR A 198 5.93 -11.16 22.56
CA TYR A 198 5.62 -12.45 21.99
C TYR A 198 4.14 -12.80 22.16
N SER A 199 3.55 -13.44 21.15
CA SER A 199 2.29 -14.17 21.32
C SER A 199 2.22 -15.37 20.37
N GLU A 200 1.56 -16.43 20.83
CA GLU A 200 1.15 -17.54 19.97
C GLU A 200 -0.11 -17.17 19.17
N ILE A 201 -0.40 -17.99 18.15
CA ILE A 201 -1.69 -17.99 17.47
C ILE A 201 -2.71 -18.61 18.41
N LYS A 202 -3.69 -17.81 18.86
CA LYS A 202 -4.81 -18.31 19.67
C LYS A 202 -6.12 -17.84 19.06
N TYR A 203 -6.99 -18.77 18.74
CA TYR A 203 -8.32 -18.48 18.20
C TYR A 203 -9.37 -19.46 18.76
N SER A 204 -10.63 -19.06 18.68
CA SER A 204 -11.77 -19.94 18.90
C SER A 204 -12.66 -19.91 17.66
N ILE A 205 -13.28 -21.04 17.34
CA ILE A 205 -14.22 -21.19 16.24
C ILE A 205 -15.50 -21.80 16.79
N ASN A 206 -16.64 -21.20 16.47
CA ASN A 206 -17.92 -21.63 17.05
C ASN A 206 -18.36 -23.01 16.55
N LYS A 207 -18.05 -23.35 15.30
CA LYS A 207 -18.43 -24.63 14.68
C LYS A 207 -17.44 -25.06 13.59
N LYS A 208 -17.41 -26.37 13.32
CA LYS A 208 -16.54 -26.99 12.29
C LYS A 208 -17.30 -27.77 11.24
N ILE A 209 -18.63 -27.70 11.25
CA ILE A 209 -19.50 -28.40 10.31
C ILE A 209 -20.52 -27.37 9.79
N LEU A 210 -20.71 -27.34 8.48
CA LEU A 210 -21.80 -26.66 7.78
C LEU A 210 -22.78 -27.73 7.32
N GLU A 211 -24.03 -27.68 7.80
CA GLU A 211 -25.05 -28.65 7.44
C GLU A 211 -26.19 -27.95 6.68
N TYR A 212 -26.39 -28.35 5.42
CA TYR A 212 -27.42 -27.81 4.55
C TYR A 212 -28.45 -28.89 4.23
N ASN A 213 -29.66 -28.71 4.75
CA ASN A 213 -30.81 -29.59 4.45
C ASN A 213 -31.82 -28.78 3.66
N ILE A 214 -31.55 -28.59 2.37
CA ILE A 214 -32.25 -27.63 1.52
C ILE A 214 -32.70 -28.26 0.21
N HIS A 215 -33.66 -27.61 -0.44
CA HIS A 215 -34.08 -28.01 -1.77
C HIS A 215 -32.97 -27.70 -2.78
N TYR A 216 -32.78 -28.56 -3.79
CA TYR A 216 -31.65 -28.46 -4.73
C TYR A 216 -31.56 -27.14 -5.52
N LYS A 217 -32.67 -26.38 -5.60
CA LYS A 217 -32.77 -25.05 -6.25
C LYS A 217 -32.67 -23.85 -5.30
N THR A 218 -32.70 -24.07 -4.00
CA THR A 218 -32.65 -22.97 -3.01
C THR A 218 -31.21 -22.69 -2.57
N ILE A 219 -30.98 -21.47 -2.10
CA ILE A 219 -29.71 -21.07 -1.49
C ILE A 219 -29.83 -21.34 0.01
N GLY A 220 -28.90 -22.11 0.56
CA GLY A 220 -28.71 -22.25 1.99
C GLY A 220 -27.69 -21.25 2.50
N GLU A 221 -27.91 -20.75 3.71
CA GLU A 221 -27.01 -19.82 4.39
C GLU A 221 -26.60 -20.41 5.72
N ASP A 222 -25.31 -20.35 6.05
CA ASP A 222 -24.82 -20.79 7.34
C ASP A 222 -23.57 -20.03 7.77
N ILE A 223 -23.42 -19.75 9.08
CA ILE A 223 -22.46 -18.74 9.59
C ILE A 223 -21.41 -19.34 10.53
N ILE A 224 -20.13 -19.18 10.22
CA ILE A 224 -19.00 -19.50 11.10
C ILE A 224 -18.46 -18.22 11.71
N THR A 225 -18.36 -18.19 13.04
CA THR A 225 -17.71 -17.11 13.79
C THR A 225 -16.31 -17.56 14.17
N LEU A 226 -15.31 -16.81 13.70
CA LEU A 226 -13.92 -16.98 14.09
C LEU A 226 -13.51 -15.82 15.00
N GLN A 227 -12.99 -16.13 16.19
CA GLN A 227 -12.55 -15.15 17.17
C GLN A 227 -11.05 -15.27 17.40
N ASN A 228 -10.35 -14.14 17.32
CA ASN A 228 -8.97 -14.02 17.72
C ASN A 228 -8.92 -13.77 19.23
N ILE A 229 -8.42 -14.73 20.00
CA ILE A 229 -8.19 -14.62 21.45
C ILE A 229 -6.71 -14.37 21.77
N GLY A 230 -5.87 -14.21 20.75
CA GLY A 230 -4.46 -13.89 20.85
C GLY A 230 -4.17 -12.39 20.83
N LYS A 231 -2.88 -12.04 20.88
CA LYS A 231 -2.41 -10.65 20.85
C LYS A 231 -1.89 -10.19 19.48
N ILE A 232 -1.86 -11.10 18.51
CA ILE A 232 -1.38 -10.85 17.15
C ILE A 232 -2.56 -10.78 16.21
N LYS A 233 -2.50 -9.86 15.26
CA LYS A 233 -3.47 -9.77 14.17
C LYS A 233 -3.38 -11.01 13.28
N LEU A 234 -4.49 -11.72 13.12
CA LEU A 234 -4.54 -12.95 12.34
C LEU A 234 -4.99 -12.65 10.90
N PHE A 235 -4.26 -13.16 9.90
CA PHE A 235 -4.70 -13.18 8.51
C PHE A 235 -5.39 -14.50 8.21
N ILE A 236 -6.59 -14.42 7.62
CA ILE A 236 -7.43 -15.57 7.32
C ILE A 236 -7.64 -15.66 5.81
N GLU A 237 -7.43 -16.86 5.26
CA GLU A 237 -7.71 -17.20 3.86
C GLU A 237 -8.62 -18.44 3.82
N ILE A 238 -9.71 -18.35 3.08
CA ILE A 238 -10.68 -19.44 2.92
C ILE A 238 -10.50 -20.07 1.54
N ILE A 239 -10.30 -21.40 1.55
CA ILE A 239 -10.09 -22.20 0.35
C ILE A 239 -11.14 -23.31 0.32
N TYR A 240 -11.92 -23.35 -0.75
CA TYR A 240 -12.87 -24.42 -1.02
C TYR A 240 -12.84 -24.74 -2.52
N ASN A 241 -13.07 -26.00 -2.85
CA ASN A 241 -13.15 -26.45 -4.24
C ASN A 241 -14.36 -27.37 -4.39
N ILE A 242 -15.52 -26.76 -4.66
CA ILE A 242 -16.75 -27.50 -4.92
C ILE A 242 -16.90 -27.69 -6.42
N LYS A 243 -17.17 -28.93 -6.83
CA LYS A 243 -17.39 -29.28 -8.23
C LYS A 243 -18.77 -28.83 -8.68
N PHE A 244 -18.83 -28.24 -9.87
CA PHE A 244 -20.09 -28.00 -10.58
C PHE A 244 -20.87 -29.32 -10.74
N PRO A 245 -22.20 -29.34 -10.54
CA PRO A 245 -23.16 -28.22 -10.53
C PRO A 245 -23.45 -27.56 -9.20
N SER A 246 -22.81 -28.01 -8.12
CA SER A 246 -22.94 -27.37 -6.81
C SER A 246 -22.07 -26.12 -6.73
N LEU A 247 -22.53 -25.11 -6.01
CA LEU A 247 -21.83 -23.85 -5.83
C LEU A 247 -21.75 -23.52 -4.34
N LEU A 248 -20.55 -23.20 -3.86
CA LEU A 248 -20.31 -22.60 -2.56
C LEU A 248 -19.61 -21.27 -2.77
N TYR A 249 -20.04 -20.25 -2.06
CA TYR A 249 -19.34 -18.98 -1.99
C TYR A 249 -19.52 -18.35 -0.61
N THR A 250 -18.63 -17.41 -0.28
CA THR A 250 -18.68 -16.70 1.00
C THR A 250 -18.78 -15.20 0.81
N ASN A 251 -19.20 -14.48 1.85
CA ASN A 251 -19.15 -13.02 1.85
C ASN A 251 -17.72 -12.47 1.89
N ILE A 252 -16.76 -13.21 2.45
CA ILE A 252 -15.36 -12.80 2.63
C ILE A 252 -14.42 -13.99 2.45
N ASN A 253 -13.48 -13.90 1.49
CA ASN A 253 -12.49 -14.98 1.27
C ASN A 253 -11.18 -14.73 2.02
N ASN A 254 -10.72 -13.46 2.06
CA ASN A 254 -9.47 -13.07 2.69
C ASN A 254 -9.69 -11.86 3.59
N PHE A 255 -9.29 -11.93 4.86
CA PHE A 255 -9.48 -10.83 5.80
C PHE A 255 -8.54 -10.93 6.99
N PHE A 256 -8.50 -9.87 7.80
CA PHE A 256 -7.78 -9.86 9.06
C PHE A 256 -8.72 -9.80 10.26
N ILE A 257 -8.33 -10.44 11.36
CA ILE A 257 -8.98 -10.34 12.66
C ILE A 257 -8.00 -9.71 13.65
N GLU A 258 -8.32 -8.51 14.12
CA GLU A 258 -7.54 -7.83 15.17
C GLU A 258 -7.57 -8.62 16.50
N PRO A 259 -6.59 -8.42 17.40
CA PRO A 259 -6.58 -9.05 18.73
C PRO A 259 -7.88 -8.85 19.49
N ASN A 260 -8.35 -9.91 20.18
CA ASN A 260 -9.60 -9.92 20.97
C ASN A 260 -10.89 -9.61 20.20
N ASN A 261 -10.86 -9.61 18.86
CA ASN A 261 -12.05 -9.41 18.03
C ASN A 261 -12.53 -10.71 17.38
N SER A 262 -13.79 -10.71 16.95
CA SER A 262 -14.38 -11.80 16.16
C SER A 262 -14.86 -11.31 14.80
N ARG A 263 -15.00 -12.26 13.87
CA ARG A 263 -15.51 -12.05 12.52
C ARG A 263 -16.43 -13.20 12.14
N ASP A 264 -17.58 -12.86 11.59
CA ASP A 264 -18.52 -13.81 11.02
C ASP A 264 -18.25 -14.01 9.53
N ILE A 265 -18.20 -15.28 9.13
CA ILE A 265 -18.07 -15.75 7.77
C ILE A 265 -19.39 -16.42 7.40
N ILE A 266 -20.06 -15.87 6.39
CA ILE A 266 -21.32 -16.39 5.89
C ILE A 266 -21.03 -17.25 4.66
N PHE A 267 -21.43 -18.52 4.72
CA PHE A 267 -21.33 -19.48 3.63
C PHE A 267 -22.68 -19.65 2.96
N TYR A 268 -22.70 -19.43 1.64
CA TYR A 268 -23.85 -19.63 0.77
C TYR A 268 -23.64 -20.89 -0.04
N PHE A 269 -24.57 -21.85 0.06
CA PHE A 269 -24.48 -23.12 -0.63
C PHE A 269 -25.69 -23.37 -1.53
N ILE A 270 -25.42 -23.80 -2.76
CA ILE A 270 -26.42 -24.20 -3.75
C ILE A 270 -26.09 -25.62 -4.20
N PRO A 271 -26.97 -26.61 -3.96
CA PRO A 271 -26.64 -28.00 -4.28
C PRO A 271 -26.64 -28.29 -5.78
N GLY A 272 -27.52 -27.67 -6.56
CA GLY A 272 -27.53 -27.74 -8.04
C GLY A 272 -27.97 -29.08 -8.64
N ILE A 273 -27.66 -30.20 -7.99
CA ILE A 273 -28.18 -31.55 -8.25
C ILE A 273 -28.61 -32.16 -6.91
N PRO A 274 -29.68 -32.95 -6.87
CA PRO A 274 -30.09 -33.66 -5.66
C PRO A 274 -29.24 -34.90 -5.37
N ILE A 275 -27.97 -34.68 -5.06
CA ILE A 275 -27.05 -35.68 -4.53
C ILE A 275 -26.51 -35.16 -3.21
N ASP A 276 -26.41 -36.02 -2.20
CA ASP A 276 -25.81 -35.66 -0.92
C ASP A 276 -24.32 -35.39 -1.10
N ILE A 277 -23.84 -34.26 -0.58
CA ILE A 277 -22.47 -33.79 -0.78
C ILE A 277 -21.77 -33.75 0.56
N ILE A 278 -20.60 -34.39 0.62
CA ILE A 278 -19.69 -34.32 1.76
C ILE A 278 -18.35 -33.83 1.23
N ASP A 279 -17.99 -32.60 1.58
CA ASP A 279 -16.75 -31.96 1.14
C ASP A 279 -16.06 -31.24 2.31
N ASN A 280 -14.81 -30.82 2.11
CA ASN A 280 -14.05 -30.08 3.11
C ASN A 280 -13.68 -28.69 2.60
N ILE A 281 -13.89 -27.70 3.45
CA ILE A 281 -13.44 -26.32 3.30
C ILE A 281 -12.21 -26.14 4.20
N LEU A 282 -11.17 -25.49 3.70
CA LEU A 282 -9.96 -25.19 4.43
C LEU A 282 -9.95 -23.71 4.79
N ILE A 283 -9.82 -23.40 6.09
CA ILE A 283 -9.56 -22.04 6.57
C ILE A 283 -8.11 -21.99 7.04
N LYS A 284 -7.27 -21.23 6.32
CA LYS A 284 -5.87 -21.00 6.65
C LYS A 284 -5.71 -19.79 7.56
N ILE A 285 -4.90 -19.94 8.61
CA ILE A 285 -4.56 -18.87 9.56
C ILE A 285 -3.07 -18.57 9.47
N CYS A 286 -2.73 -17.34 9.07
CA CYS A 286 -1.37 -16.79 8.99
C CYS A 286 -0.34 -17.64 8.23
N ASN A 287 -0.78 -18.59 7.39
CA ASN A 287 0.02 -19.64 6.73
C ASN A 287 0.65 -20.70 7.67
N PHE A 288 0.29 -20.72 8.95
CA PHE A 288 0.83 -21.67 9.92
C PHE A 288 -0.14 -22.80 10.25
N GLU A 289 -1.45 -22.51 10.31
CA GLU A 289 -2.47 -23.49 10.69
C GLU A 289 -3.59 -23.59 9.65
N GLU A 290 -4.12 -24.80 9.47
CA GLU A 290 -5.24 -25.09 8.58
C GLU A 290 -6.39 -25.76 9.34
N ILE A 291 -7.56 -25.12 9.34
CA ILE A 291 -8.78 -25.68 9.93
C ILE A 291 -9.60 -26.33 8.82
N LYS A 292 -9.92 -27.62 9.02
CA LYS A 292 -10.83 -28.37 8.16
C LYS A 292 -12.27 -28.20 8.65
N ILE A 293 -13.10 -27.58 7.83
CA ILE A 293 -14.55 -27.44 8.03
C ILE A 293 -15.25 -28.46 7.13
N LYS A 294 -16.10 -29.30 7.70
CA LYS A 294 -16.87 -30.28 6.92
C LYS A 294 -18.15 -29.64 6.39
N LEU A 295 -18.36 -29.71 5.08
CA LEU A 295 -19.62 -29.42 4.43
C LEU A 295 -20.42 -30.72 4.32
N LYS A 296 -21.64 -30.74 4.85
CA LYS A 296 -22.61 -31.82 4.61
C LYS A 296 -23.86 -31.21 4.01
N SER A 297 -24.29 -31.71 2.87
CA SER A 297 -25.58 -31.37 2.28
C SER A 297 -26.43 -32.61 2.15
N THR A 298 -27.67 -32.54 2.64
CA THR A 298 -28.72 -33.50 2.28
C THR A 298 -29.76 -32.79 1.43
N ASN A 299 -30.08 -33.37 0.27
CA ASN A 299 -30.93 -32.70 -0.71
C ASN A 299 -32.31 -33.33 -0.80
N SER A 300 -33.34 -32.53 -0.56
CA SER A 300 -34.72 -32.93 -0.86
C SER A 300 -35.07 -32.54 -2.30
N CYS A 301 -35.53 -33.50 -3.10
CA CYS A 301 -36.12 -33.25 -4.41
C CYS A 301 -37.36 -34.11 -4.63
N ASN A 302 -38.30 -33.58 -5.41
CA ASN A 302 -39.42 -34.36 -5.90
C ASN A 302 -39.03 -34.94 -7.26
N ILE A 303 -38.32 -36.06 -7.27
CA ILE A 303 -37.99 -36.81 -8.48
C ILE A 303 -38.81 -38.10 -8.52
N LEU A 304 -39.51 -38.32 -9.63
CA LEU A 304 -40.16 -39.59 -9.92
C LEU A 304 -39.10 -40.53 -10.53
N TYR A 305 -38.85 -41.66 -9.87
CA TYR A 305 -38.02 -42.73 -10.41
C TYR A 305 -38.91 -43.70 -11.19
N LEU A 306 -38.85 -43.64 -12.53
CA LEU A 306 -39.57 -44.55 -13.42
C LEU A 306 -38.62 -45.68 -13.83
N ASN A 307 -38.85 -46.88 -13.29
CA ASN A 307 -38.16 -48.10 -13.71
C ASN A 307 -39.02 -48.84 -14.75
N ILE A 308 -38.51 -48.96 -15.98
CA ILE A 308 -39.12 -49.83 -16.98
C ILE A 308 -38.41 -51.17 -16.88
N ASN A 309 -39.01 -52.12 -16.17
CA ASN A 309 -38.59 -53.51 -16.23
C ASN A 309 -38.88 -54.00 -17.65
N GLN A 310 -37.86 -54.00 -18.52
CA GLN A 310 -37.96 -54.63 -19.83
C GLN A 310 -38.17 -56.13 -19.59
N PHE A 311 -39.34 -56.63 -19.95
CA PHE A 311 -39.59 -58.05 -20.05
C PHE A 311 -38.61 -58.64 -21.07
N ASP A 312 -37.88 -59.67 -20.62
CA ASP A 312 -37.14 -60.56 -21.51
C ASP A 312 -38.09 -61.16 -22.55
N ASN A 313 -37.58 -61.29 -23.77
CA ASN A 313 -38.19 -61.87 -24.98
C ASN A 313 -38.97 -60.88 -25.86
N HIS A 314 -38.29 -60.36 -26.89
CA HIS A 314 -38.49 -60.89 -28.24
C HIS A 314 -37.41 -60.32 -29.18
N GLN A 315 -36.46 -61.20 -29.55
CA GLN A 315 -35.76 -61.08 -30.82
C GLN A 315 -36.78 -61.28 -31.94
N SER A 316 -37.02 -60.25 -32.75
CA SER A 316 -37.13 -60.38 -34.22
C SER A 316 -37.61 -59.07 -34.84
N ILE A 317 -37.01 -58.76 -35.99
CA ILE A 317 -37.39 -57.72 -36.98
C ILE A 317 -36.66 -56.38 -36.74
N ILE A 318 -35.32 -56.46 -36.81
CA ILE A 318 -34.53 -55.43 -37.49
C ILE A 318 -34.52 -55.83 -38.96
N LYS A 319 -35.27 -55.11 -39.79
CA LYS A 319 -34.91 -54.71 -41.17
C LYS A 319 -36.08 -54.02 -41.86
N ASP A 320 -35.72 -52.94 -42.53
CA ASP A 320 -36.46 -52.18 -43.55
C ASP A 320 -37.36 -51.07 -42.97
N GLU A 321 -36.79 -49.88 -42.79
CA GLU A 321 -36.86 -48.73 -43.73
C GLU A 321 -38.09 -47.85 -43.42
N ILE A 322 -37.87 -46.69 -42.80
CA ILE A 322 -37.80 -45.40 -43.52
C ILE A 322 -38.97 -45.28 -44.50
N TYR A 323 -40.09 -44.75 -44.03
CA TYR A 323 -41.00 -43.79 -44.68
C TYR A 323 -42.32 -43.80 -43.92
N LEU A 324 -42.95 -42.64 -43.79
CA LEU A 324 -44.17 -42.34 -43.02
C LEU A 324 -43.90 -41.96 -41.56
N LEU A 325 -43.57 -40.68 -41.37
CA LEU A 325 -44.47 -39.73 -40.72
C LEU A 325 -43.80 -38.35 -40.76
N GLN A 326 -43.82 -37.75 -41.95
CA GLN A 326 -43.93 -36.30 -42.09
C GLN A 326 -45.41 -35.94 -41.96
N ASP A 327 -45.64 -34.92 -41.13
CA ASP A 327 -46.71 -33.94 -41.15
C ASP A 327 -48.16 -34.41 -40.86
N VAL A 328 -48.65 -34.04 -39.66
CA VAL A 328 -49.84 -33.18 -39.55
C VAL A 328 -49.62 -32.18 -38.41
N ASP A 329 -49.24 -30.96 -38.81
CA ASP A 329 -49.43 -29.72 -38.07
C ASP A 329 -50.90 -29.56 -37.67
N ASN A 330 -51.16 -29.08 -36.44
CA ASN A 330 -52.19 -28.08 -36.15
C ASN A 330 -52.18 -27.73 -34.66
N MET A 331 -51.53 -26.60 -34.34
CA MET A 331 -52.19 -25.53 -33.58
C MET A 331 -51.44 -24.23 -33.83
N GLN A 332 -52.08 -23.38 -34.63
CA GLN A 332 -51.80 -21.97 -34.80
C GLN A 332 -52.04 -21.25 -33.46
N ASP A 333 -51.10 -20.41 -33.04
CA ASP A 333 -51.32 -18.96 -33.04
C ASP A 333 -50.00 -18.18 -32.83
N LEU A 334 -49.79 -17.26 -33.78
CA LEU A 334 -49.01 -16.01 -33.86
C LEU A 334 -48.04 -15.66 -32.69
N ASP A 335 -46.79 -15.25 -32.93
CA ASP A 335 -46.45 -14.07 -33.73
C ASP A 335 -45.25 -14.27 -34.68
N THR A 336 -45.53 -14.05 -35.96
CA THR A 336 -44.57 -13.89 -37.05
C THR A 336 -44.23 -12.41 -37.24
N THR A 337 -43.04 -11.96 -36.81
CA THR A 337 -42.47 -10.68 -37.31
C THR A 337 -40.93 -10.62 -37.34
N PHE A 338 -40.22 -11.74 -37.32
CA PHE A 338 -38.74 -11.70 -37.42
C PHE A 338 -38.10 -12.61 -38.48
N HIS A 339 -38.87 -13.46 -39.17
CA HIS A 339 -38.26 -14.54 -39.97
C HIS A 339 -37.96 -14.26 -41.45
N SER A 340 -38.20 -13.05 -41.97
CA SER A 340 -37.95 -12.75 -43.39
C SER A 340 -36.60 -12.10 -43.72
N LYS A 341 -35.66 -11.97 -42.77
CA LYS A 341 -34.37 -11.27 -43.04
C LYS A 341 -33.06 -12.03 -42.81
N MET A 342 -33.07 -13.33 -42.50
CA MET A 342 -31.82 -14.05 -42.16
C MET A 342 -31.56 -15.32 -42.98
N LYS A 343 -31.74 -15.27 -44.31
CA LYS A 343 -31.36 -16.38 -45.19
C LYS A 343 -30.05 -16.22 -45.99
N ASN A 344 -29.31 -15.11 -45.86
CA ASN A 344 -28.14 -14.90 -46.73
C ASN A 344 -26.74 -14.89 -46.08
N ASP A 345 -26.57 -15.02 -44.76
CA ASP A 345 -25.24 -14.85 -44.13
C ASP A 345 -24.65 -16.12 -43.45
N SER A 346 -25.16 -17.31 -43.76
CA SER A 346 -24.76 -18.55 -43.07
C SER A 346 -23.46 -19.20 -43.56
N ILE A 347 -22.74 -18.64 -44.53
CA ILE A 347 -21.59 -19.31 -45.16
C ILE A 347 -20.22 -18.85 -44.60
N ASN A 348 -20.11 -17.69 -43.94
CA ASN A 348 -18.80 -17.19 -43.46
C ASN A 348 -18.57 -17.20 -41.93
N LYS A 349 -19.47 -17.77 -41.11
CA LYS A 349 -19.33 -17.75 -39.63
C LYS A 349 -18.67 -18.98 -38.98
N LYS A 350 -18.26 -20.01 -39.74
CA LYS A 350 -17.62 -21.22 -39.17
C LYS A 350 -16.21 -20.98 -38.59
N ASN A 351 -15.48 -19.98 -39.07
CA ASN A 351 -14.11 -19.72 -38.62
C ASN A 351 -13.99 -18.88 -37.33
N ASN A 352 -15.02 -18.14 -36.93
CA ASN A 352 -14.93 -17.22 -35.78
C ASN A 352 -15.09 -17.87 -34.41
N PHE A 353 -15.60 -19.11 -34.31
CA PHE A 353 -15.85 -19.79 -33.02
C PHE A 353 -14.79 -20.81 -32.63
N LYS A 354 -13.68 -20.93 -33.39
CA LYS A 354 -12.64 -21.93 -33.15
C LYS A 354 -11.94 -21.73 -31.80
N ASN A 355 -11.74 -20.48 -31.38
CA ASN A 355 -11.14 -20.13 -30.08
C ASN A 355 -12.06 -20.46 -28.90
N ILE A 356 -13.36 -20.19 -29.03
CA ILE A 356 -14.37 -20.52 -28.01
C ILE A 356 -14.53 -22.04 -27.85
N ASN A 357 -14.46 -22.79 -28.95
CA ASN A 357 -14.51 -24.26 -28.91
C ASN A 357 -13.28 -24.86 -28.23
N ASN A 358 -12.09 -24.30 -28.43
CA ASN A 358 -10.87 -24.74 -27.74
C ASN A 358 -10.92 -24.43 -26.24
N LEU A 359 -11.49 -23.30 -25.83
CA LEU A 359 -11.69 -22.93 -24.42
C LEU A 359 -12.72 -23.81 -23.71
N LEU A 360 -13.79 -24.22 -24.41
CA LEU A 360 -14.78 -25.14 -23.87
C LEU A 360 -14.22 -26.56 -23.73
N LYS A 361 -13.40 -27.03 -24.69
CA LYS A 361 -12.73 -28.34 -24.62
C LYS A 361 -11.70 -28.43 -23.49
N ASN A 362 -10.93 -27.36 -23.24
CA ASN A 362 -9.88 -27.39 -22.22
C ASN A 362 -10.42 -27.26 -20.78
N ASN A 363 -11.65 -26.80 -20.57
CA ASN A 363 -12.22 -26.56 -19.24
C ASN A 363 -13.33 -27.56 -18.84
N PHE A 364 -13.82 -28.39 -19.77
CA PHE A 364 -14.84 -29.40 -19.49
C PHE A 364 -14.36 -30.78 -19.98
N HIS A 365 -13.60 -31.49 -19.14
CA HIS A 365 -13.45 -32.93 -19.29
C HIS A 365 -14.65 -33.62 -18.64
N LEU A 366 -15.72 -33.81 -19.41
CA LEU A 366 -16.85 -34.66 -19.03
C LEU A 366 -17.07 -35.69 -20.15
N TYR A 367 -16.90 -36.96 -19.77
CA TYR A 367 -17.35 -38.17 -20.45
C TYR A 367 -16.97 -38.31 -21.94
N ASP A 368 -15.79 -38.89 -22.20
CA ASP A 368 -15.44 -39.36 -23.55
C ASP A 368 -16.16 -40.68 -23.95
N ASN A 369 -16.94 -41.31 -23.07
CA ASN A 369 -17.46 -42.65 -23.34
C ASN A 369 -18.96 -42.80 -23.02
N VAL A 370 -19.85 -42.10 -23.72
CA VAL A 370 -21.19 -42.65 -24.05
C VAL A 370 -21.68 -42.01 -25.35
N GLN A 371 -21.72 -42.79 -26.43
CA GLN A 371 -22.53 -42.50 -27.62
C GLN A 371 -24.02 -42.59 -27.24
N ASN A 372 -24.58 -41.50 -26.70
CA ASN A 372 -26.03 -41.32 -26.63
C ASN A 372 -26.39 -39.98 -27.26
N ASP A 373 -26.90 -40.10 -28.48
CA ASP A 373 -26.94 -39.09 -29.52
C ASP A 373 -28.02 -38.01 -29.30
N TYR A 374 -28.87 -38.13 -28.27
CA TYR A 374 -29.97 -37.20 -28.01
C TYR A 374 -29.56 -36.02 -27.12
N TYR A 375 -29.02 -36.27 -25.91
CA TYR A 375 -28.64 -35.19 -24.98
C TYR A 375 -27.42 -34.41 -25.46
N GLU A 376 -26.49 -35.03 -26.20
CA GLU A 376 -25.41 -34.31 -26.88
C GLU A 376 -25.92 -33.47 -28.06
N LYS A 377 -26.94 -33.94 -28.80
CA LYS A 377 -27.60 -33.11 -29.82
C LYS A 377 -28.37 -31.95 -29.20
N GLU A 378 -29.07 -32.15 -28.09
CA GLU A 378 -29.75 -31.06 -27.38
C GLU A 378 -28.75 -30.07 -26.79
N ARG A 379 -27.70 -30.54 -26.11
CA ARG A 379 -26.60 -29.72 -25.58
C ARG A 379 -25.94 -28.91 -26.69
N SER A 380 -25.56 -29.54 -27.80
CA SER A 380 -24.93 -28.85 -28.92
C SER A 380 -25.88 -27.85 -29.60
N CYS A 381 -27.18 -28.17 -29.67
CA CYS A 381 -28.21 -27.24 -30.16
C CYS A 381 -28.39 -26.03 -29.22
N LEU A 382 -28.43 -26.26 -27.90
CA LEU A 382 -28.48 -25.21 -26.88
C LEU A 382 -27.24 -24.32 -26.92
N ILE A 383 -26.05 -24.90 -26.99
CA ILE A 383 -24.79 -24.16 -27.13
C ILE A 383 -24.80 -23.34 -28.43
N LYS A 384 -25.33 -23.88 -29.52
CA LYS A 384 -25.45 -23.17 -30.80
C LYS A 384 -26.47 -22.02 -30.73
N LYS A 385 -27.60 -22.22 -30.04
CA LYS A 385 -28.60 -21.17 -29.76
C LYS A 385 -28.01 -20.07 -28.90
N LEU A 386 -27.34 -20.41 -27.79
CA LEU A 386 -26.67 -19.44 -26.92
C LEU A 386 -25.58 -18.67 -27.67
N LYS A 387 -24.74 -19.37 -28.45
CA LYS A 387 -23.72 -18.72 -29.30
C LYS A 387 -24.35 -17.71 -30.26
N ASN A 388 -25.47 -18.04 -30.89
CA ASN A 388 -26.17 -17.12 -31.77
C ASN A 388 -26.79 -15.95 -31.00
N MET A 389 -27.43 -16.20 -29.86
CA MET A 389 -28.03 -15.15 -29.03
C MET A 389 -27.02 -14.13 -28.51
N TYR A 390 -25.84 -14.60 -28.07
CA TYR A 390 -24.80 -13.74 -27.51
C TYR A 390 -23.77 -13.26 -28.54
N SER A 391 -23.82 -13.74 -29.80
CA SER A 391 -22.88 -13.36 -30.87
C SER A 391 -22.88 -11.85 -31.10
N ASP A 392 -24.04 -11.21 -31.06
CA ASP A 392 -24.15 -9.77 -31.32
C ASP A 392 -23.63 -8.96 -30.12
N ILE A 393 -23.81 -9.49 -28.90
CA ILE A 393 -23.24 -8.91 -27.68
C ILE A 393 -21.71 -8.99 -27.72
N PHE A 394 -21.12 -10.15 -28.05
CA PHE A 394 -19.67 -10.28 -28.19
C PHE A 394 -19.09 -9.43 -29.34
N SER A 395 -19.80 -9.34 -30.47
CA SER A 395 -19.41 -8.47 -31.58
C SER A 395 -19.43 -6.99 -31.19
N SER A 396 -20.43 -6.55 -30.41
CA SER A 396 -20.51 -5.18 -29.88
C SER A 396 -19.39 -4.89 -28.88
N LEU A 397 -19.11 -5.81 -27.95
CA LEU A 397 -18.00 -5.74 -26.99
C LEU A 397 -16.65 -5.55 -27.68
N ARG A 398 -16.40 -6.31 -28.75
CA ARG A 398 -15.17 -6.20 -29.54
C ARG A 398 -14.99 -4.82 -30.16
N LYS A 399 -16.06 -4.19 -30.65
CA LYS A 399 -16.02 -2.83 -31.21
C LYS A 399 -15.72 -1.79 -30.13
N TYR A 400 -16.41 -1.86 -28.99
CA TYR A 400 -16.20 -0.91 -27.89
C TYR A 400 -14.78 -1.01 -27.32
N ILE A 401 -14.22 -2.21 -27.18
CA ILE A 401 -12.83 -2.41 -26.76
C ILE A 401 -11.85 -1.82 -27.80
N GLN A 402 -12.12 -1.98 -29.10
CA GLN A 402 -11.28 -1.40 -30.15
C GLN A 402 -11.27 0.13 -30.11
N GLU A 403 -12.42 0.77 -29.97
CA GLU A 403 -12.53 2.24 -29.89
C GLU A 403 -11.72 2.81 -28.73
N ILE A 404 -11.78 2.17 -27.55
CA ILE A 404 -11.00 2.60 -26.37
C ILE A 404 -9.50 2.43 -26.61
N LEU A 405 -9.08 1.33 -27.24
CA LEU A 405 -7.68 1.09 -27.57
C LEU A 405 -7.14 2.10 -28.59
N ASP A 406 -7.94 2.49 -29.59
CA ASP A 406 -7.53 3.46 -30.61
C ASP A 406 -7.34 4.87 -30.00
N ILE A 407 -8.19 5.26 -29.05
CA ILE A 407 -8.03 6.50 -28.27
C ILE A 407 -6.75 6.45 -27.43
N TYR A 408 -6.45 5.31 -26.80
CA TYR A 408 -5.25 5.16 -25.98
C TYR A 408 -3.96 5.25 -26.82
N TYR A 409 -3.89 4.54 -27.94
CA TYR A 409 -2.70 4.55 -28.79
C TYR A 409 -2.49 5.86 -29.54
N SER A 410 -3.55 6.60 -29.89
CA SER A 410 -3.43 7.94 -30.49
C SER A 410 -2.84 8.97 -29.52
N ILE A 411 -3.21 8.92 -28.24
CA ILE A 411 -2.63 9.79 -27.20
C ILE A 411 -1.14 9.47 -26.98
N ILE A 412 -0.78 8.18 -26.94
CA ILE A 412 0.64 7.77 -26.80
C ILE A 412 1.47 8.19 -28.01
N ARG A 413 0.92 8.11 -29.22
CA ARG A 413 1.61 8.51 -30.45
C ARG A 413 1.84 10.03 -30.51
N ASN A 414 0.88 10.81 -30.04
CA ASN A 414 1.00 12.28 -29.95
C ASN A 414 2.01 12.73 -28.87
N ASN A 415 2.13 12.00 -27.76
CA ASN A 415 3.13 12.28 -26.74
C ASN A 415 4.57 11.91 -27.16
N LYS A 416 4.75 10.98 -28.11
CA LYS A 416 6.09 10.67 -28.65
C LYS A 416 6.58 11.71 -29.65
N ASN A 417 5.68 12.35 -30.40
CA ASN A 417 6.05 13.39 -31.37
C ASN A 417 6.39 14.75 -30.73
N SER A 418 6.18 14.90 -29.41
CA SER A 418 6.54 16.12 -28.66
C SER A 418 7.93 16.07 -28.01
N ASP A 419 8.58 14.90 -28.00
CA ASP A 419 9.85 14.68 -27.28
C ASP A 419 11.10 14.67 -28.19
N ASP A 420 10.95 14.73 -29.52
CA ASP A 420 12.07 14.64 -30.49
C ASP A 420 12.58 16.00 -31.03
N HIS A 421 12.20 17.13 -30.41
CA HIS A 421 12.84 18.43 -30.68
C HIS A 421 13.72 18.84 -29.50
N ASN A 422 14.88 18.20 -29.38
CA ASN A 422 16.13 18.74 -28.82
C ASN A 422 17.21 17.66 -28.93
N ASP A 423 18.05 17.71 -29.97
CA ASP A 423 19.52 17.62 -29.86
C ASP A 423 20.18 17.72 -31.25
N ASP A 424 21.36 18.35 -31.23
CA ASP A 424 22.10 19.02 -32.30
C ASP A 424 22.72 18.15 -33.42
N HIS A 425 22.92 18.82 -34.56
CA HIS A 425 23.90 18.65 -35.66
C HIS A 425 24.96 17.52 -35.61
N ASN A 426 25.03 16.70 -36.68
CA ASN A 426 26.14 16.67 -37.66
C ASN A 426 25.92 15.61 -38.77
N ASP A 427 26.11 16.06 -40.02
CA ASP A 427 26.57 15.41 -41.28
C ASP A 427 26.35 13.89 -41.49
N ASP A 428 25.68 13.47 -42.58
CA ASP A 428 26.19 13.45 -43.95
C ASP A 428 25.19 12.84 -44.96
N HIS A 429 25.02 13.53 -46.08
CA HIS A 429 24.71 13.10 -47.46
C HIS A 429 23.57 12.13 -47.89
N ASN A 430 22.76 12.70 -48.80
CA ASN A 430 22.26 12.18 -50.10
C ASN A 430 20.79 11.70 -50.25
N ASP A 431 20.04 12.62 -50.86
CA ASP A 431 19.32 12.53 -52.13
C ASP A 431 17.90 11.91 -52.25
N ASP A 432 17.10 12.76 -52.92
CA ASP A 432 16.00 12.53 -53.85
C ASP A 432 14.53 12.46 -53.35
N ASP A 433 13.90 13.64 -53.47
CA ASP A 433 12.74 13.90 -54.35
C ASP A 433 11.46 13.06 -54.17
N LYS A 434 10.37 13.66 -53.67
CA LYS A 434 9.42 14.50 -54.46
C LYS A 434 8.01 14.65 -53.83
N ASP A 435 7.52 15.86 -54.06
CA ASP A 435 6.13 16.27 -54.33
C ASP A 435 5.14 16.64 -53.20
N LYS A 436 5.09 17.97 -53.00
CA LYS A 436 3.93 18.89 -53.13
C LYS A 436 2.97 19.08 -51.95
N MET A 437 3.22 20.20 -51.25
CA MET A 437 2.20 21.07 -50.63
C MET A 437 1.50 21.95 -51.68
N GLU A 438 0.27 22.37 -51.36
CA GLU A 438 -0.27 23.75 -51.44
C GLU A 438 -1.72 23.69 -50.88
N ASP A 439 -1.97 24.16 -49.66
CA ASP A 439 -2.25 25.54 -49.21
C ASP A 439 -3.69 26.02 -49.50
N ILE A 440 -4.37 26.53 -48.46
CA ILE A 440 -4.69 27.97 -48.30
C ILE A 440 -5.57 28.21 -47.05
N ASN A 441 -5.06 29.14 -46.24
CA ASN A 441 -5.62 29.83 -45.07
C ASN A 441 -6.93 30.61 -45.32
N LEU A 442 -7.75 30.88 -44.28
CA LEU A 442 -7.82 32.22 -43.62
C LEU A 442 -8.78 32.32 -42.41
N MET A 443 -8.21 32.82 -41.31
CA MET A 443 -8.68 33.86 -40.37
C MET A 443 -9.92 33.73 -39.46
N ASN A 444 -9.60 33.52 -38.17
CA ASN A 444 -10.01 34.24 -36.94
C ASN A 444 -11.10 35.34 -36.98
N LYS A 445 -12.03 35.28 -36.00
CA LYS A 445 -12.33 36.41 -35.09
C LYS A 445 -13.06 35.95 -33.80
N LYS A 446 -12.60 36.49 -32.67
CA LYS A 446 -13.20 36.44 -31.32
C LYS A 446 -14.45 37.33 -31.24
N ASP A 447 -15.41 37.01 -30.38
CA ASP A 447 -15.66 37.82 -29.16
C ASP A 447 -16.77 37.26 -28.25
N ASN A 448 -16.58 37.55 -26.96
CA ASN A 448 -17.42 37.22 -25.82
C ASN A 448 -18.72 38.05 -25.76
N THR A 449 -19.74 37.57 -25.07
CA THR A 449 -20.41 38.32 -23.97
C THR A 449 -21.32 37.43 -23.13
N LYS A 450 -21.25 37.70 -21.81
CA LYS A 450 -21.99 37.08 -20.70
C LYS A 450 -23.38 37.72 -20.54
N ASN A 451 -24.30 36.99 -19.89
CA ASN A 451 -25.22 37.39 -18.80
C ASN A 451 -26.38 36.37 -18.77
N GLU A 452 -27.00 35.94 -17.67
CA GLU A 452 -27.04 36.33 -16.25
C GLU A 452 -27.79 35.17 -15.51
N LYS A 453 -27.33 34.72 -14.31
CA LYS A 453 -27.98 34.89 -12.98
C LYS A 453 -29.35 34.17 -12.81
N MET A 454 -29.74 33.52 -11.69
CA MET A 454 -29.34 33.53 -10.28
C MET A 454 -30.13 32.44 -9.51
N PHE A 455 -29.48 31.81 -8.49
CA PHE A 455 -29.96 31.54 -7.11
C PHE A 455 -30.96 30.37 -6.88
N ILE A 456 -30.91 29.55 -5.82
CA ILE A 456 -30.54 29.78 -4.41
C ILE A 456 -30.14 28.48 -3.65
N ARG A 457 -29.07 28.59 -2.84
CA ARG A 457 -28.76 28.09 -1.45
C ARG A 457 -29.11 26.65 -1.00
N SER A 458 -28.40 26.00 -0.07
CA SER A 458 -27.24 26.26 0.84
C SER A 458 -26.97 24.93 1.58
N SER A 459 -25.79 24.57 2.12
CA SER A 459 -24.86 25.28 3.03
C SER A 459 -23.48 24.57 3.05
N ILE A 460 -22.36 25.27 2.81
CA ILE A 460 -21.35 25.81 3.78
C ILE A 460 -20.63 24.67 4.56
N ILE A 461 -19.30 24.46 4.46
CA ILE A 461 -18.21 25.28 5.03
C ILE A 461 -16.98 25.35 4.10
N HIS A 462 -16.44 26.56 3.95
CA HIS A 462 -15.17 26.91 3.30
C HIS A 462 -14.04 27.04 4.35
N THR A 463 -12.82 26.65 4.01
CA THR A 463 -11.61 27.46 4.26
C THR A 463 -10.56 27.24 3.16
N ASN A 464 -9.94 28.35 2.78
CA ASN A 464 -9.05 28.66 1.66
C ASN A 464 -7.76 27.81 1.55
N GLU A 465 -7.23 27.68 0.32
CA GLU A 465 -5.96 28.32 -0.07
C GLU A 465 -5.71 28.21 -1.59
N LYS A 466 -5.14 29.28 -2.14
CA LYS A 466 -4.77 29.47 -3.56
C LYS A 466 -3.33 28.99 -3.80
N ASP A 467 -3.08 28.70 -5.07
CA ASP A 467 -1.77 28.64 -5.76
C ASP A 467 -0.91 27.38 -5.63
N SER A 468 -1.10 26.45 -6.58
CA SER A 468 0.01 25.87 -7.35
C SER A 468 -0.49 25.22 -8.64
N LYS A 469 -0.20 25.85 -9.78
CA LYS A 469 -0.21 25.18 -11.09
C LYS A 469 0.89 24.12 -11.11
N ASN A 470 0.61 23.01 -11.80
CA ASN A 470 1.51 21.90 -12.17
C ASN A 470 1.92 20.95 -11.04
N ASN A 471 1.18 19.83 -10.95
CA ASN A 471 1.69 18.44 -10.89
C ASN A 471 0.67 17.53 -10.19
N MET A 472 -0.40 17.13 -10.91
CA MET A 472 -1.05 15.87 -10.62
C MET A 472 -0.50 14.84 -11.60
N LYS A 473 0.48 14.05 -11.13
CA LYS A 473 0.90 12.80 -11.79
C LYS A 473 -0.31 11.88 -11.87
N CYS A 474 -0.99 11.85 -13.02
CA CYS A 474 -1.98 10.82 -13.33
C CYS A 474 -1.24 9.47 -13.30
N LYS A 475 -1.47 8.67 -12.26
CA LYS A 475 -0.75 7.40 -12.05
C LYS A 475 -1.04 6.38 -13.18
N TYR A 476 -2.11 6.61 -13.97
CA TYR A 476 -2.60 5.75 -15.05
C TYR A 476 -3.22 6.58 -16.18
N HIS A 477 -2.83 6.33 -17.43
CA HIS A 477 -3.32 7.02 -18.63
C HIS A 477 -4.65 6.47 -19.14
N LEU A 478 -4.99 5.21 -18.83
CA LEU A 478 -6.19 4.56 -19.36
C LEU A 478 -7.45 4.87 -18.53
N ILE A 479 -7.34 5.02 -17.20
CA ILE A 479 -8.49 5.31 -16.32
C ILE A 479 -9.24 6.61 -16.71
N PRO A 480 -8.58 7.74 -17.03
CA PRO A 480 -9.25 8.94 -17.52
C PRO A 480 -10.01 8.70 -18.83
N ILE A 481 -9.46 7.88 -19.73
CA ILE A 481 -10.09 7.51 -21.00
C ILE A 481 -11.35 6.69 -20.74
N LEU A 482 -11.29 5.71 -19.83
CA LEU A 482 -12.47 4.91 -19.45
C LEU A 482 -13.57 5.79 -18.86
N LYS A 483 -13.24 6.73 -17.96
CA LYS A 483 -14.21 7.67 -17.39
C LYS A 483 -14.88 8.53 -18.46
N ASN A 484 -14.11 9.08 -19.40
CA ASN A 484 -14.64 9.87 -20.51
C ASN A 484 -15.50 9.03 -21.46
N TYR A 485 -15.12 7.78 -21.70
CA TYR A 485 -15.87 6.86 -22.55
C TYR A 485 -17.23 6.48 -21.92
N THR A 486 -17.26 6.25 -20.60
CA THR A 486 -18.51 6.00 -19.85
C THR A 486 -19.45 7.22 -19.79
N LEU A 487 -18.92 8.44 -19.94
CA LEU A 487 -19.70 9.68 -19.91
C LEU A 487 -20.25 10.09 -21.29
N LYS A 488 -19.55 9.74 -22.38
CA LYS A 488 -19.92 10.16 -23.75
C LYS A 488 -20.83 9.18 -24.48
N ASN A 489 -20.76 7.88 -24.18
CA ASN A 489 -21.47 6.86 -24.93
C ASN A 489 -22.54 6.16 -24.09
N ASN A 490 -23.79 6.28 -24.50
CA ASN A 490 -24.85 5.34 -24.12
C ASN A 490 -24.59 4.00 -24.84
N SER A 491 -23.67 3.19 -24.32
CA SER A 491 -23.41 1.88 -24.89
C SER A 491 -24.60 0.96 -24.61
N ASN A 492 -25.18 0.35 -25.64
CA ASN A 492 -26.32 -0.59 -25.55
C ASN A 492 -25.98 -1.92 -24.83
N CYS A 493 -24.78 -2.06 -24.26
CA CYS A 493 -24.34 -3.25 -23.53
C CYS A 493 -24.08 -2.91 -22.05
N ALA A 494 -25.10 -3.11 -21.20
CA ALA A 494 -25.02 -2.83 -19.76
C ALA A 494 -23.86 -3.58 -19.07
N ILE A 495 -23.62 -4.83 -19.48
CA ILE A 495 -22.55 -5.68 -18.94
C ILE A 495 -21.17 -5.06 -19.17
N PHE A 496 -20.95 -4.39 -20.30
CA PHE A 496 -19.67 -3.74 -20.59
C PHE A 496 -19.46 -2.49 -19.73
N LEU A 497 -20.53 -1.71 -19.49
CA LEU A 497 -20.46 -0.54 -18.62
C LEU A 497 -20.13 -0.93 -17.17
N ASP A 498 -20.72 -2.02 -16.68
CA ASP A 498 -20.44 -2.48 -15.32
C ASP A 498 -19.01 -3.01 -15.18
N LEU A 499 -18.47 -3.68 -16.21
CA LEU A 499 -17.06 -4.04 -16.29
C LEU A 499 -16.15 -2.80 -16.25
N LEU A 500 -16.46 -1.77 -17.05
CA LEU A 500 -15.69 -0.52 -17.07
C LEU A 500 -15.74 0.20 -15.71
N LYS A 501 -16.91 0.30 -15.09
CA LYS A 501 -17.07 0.89 -13.75
C LYS A 501 -16.26 0.12 -12.71
N ALA A 502 -16.26 -1.22 -12.75
CA ALA A 502 -15.48 -2.05 -11.84
C ALA A 502 -13.96 -1.86 -12.02
N LEU A 503 -13.47 -1.68 -13.26
CA LEU A 503 -12.07 -1.39 -13.53
C LEU A 503 -11.65 0.00 -13.04
N ILE A 504 -12.55 1.00 -13.18
CA ILE A 504 -12.34 2.37 -12.68
C ILE A 504 -12.31 2.39 -11.15
N LEU A 505 -13.25 1.72 -10.48
CA LEU A 505 -13.39 1.72 -9.01
C LEU A 505 -12.19 1.07 -8.31
N ASN A 506 -11.63 0.03 -8.93
CA ASN A 506 -10.51 -0.73 -8.37
C ASN A 506 -9.12 -0.16 -8.71
N HIS A 507 -9.04 1.00 -9.39
CA HIS A 507 -7.80 1.68 -9.77
C HIS A 507 -6.71 0.73 -10.34
N LYS A 508 -7.10 -0.18 -11.23
CA LYS A 508 -6.17 -1.17 -11.80
C LYS A 508 -5.14 -0.52 -12.74
N ASP A 509 -3.92 -1.05 -12.74
CA ASP A 509 -2.83 -0.57 -13.58
C ASP A 509 -3.15 -0.70 -15.08
N ASP A 510 -2.64 0.23 -15.91
CA ASP A 510 -2.88 0.25 -17.36
C ASP A 510 -2.50 -1.08 -18.04
N ASN A 511 -1.42 -1.74 -17.59
CA ASN A 511 -0.98 -3.03 -18.12
C ASN A 511 -2.01 -4.14 -17.89
N TYR A 512 -2.64 -4.18 -16.72
CA TYR A 512 -3.66 -5.17 -16.39
C TYR A 512 -4.91 -4.97 -17.25
N ILE A 513 -5.32 -3.72 -17.45
CA ILE A 513 -6.50 -3.41 -18.26
C ILE A 513 -6.24 -3.72 -19.73
N LEU A 514 -5.03 -3.42 -20.26
CA LEU A 514 -4.63 -3.78 -21.63
C LEU A 514 -4.59 -5.30 -21.84
N GLU A 515 -4.06 -6.06 -20.87
CA GLU A 515 -4.05 -7.53 -20.95
C GLU A 515 -5.47 -8.11 -20.90
N LEU A 516 -6.35 -7.55 -20.07
CA LEU A 516 -7.75 -7.95 -20.00
C LEU A 516 -8.50 -7.64 -21.32
N PHE A 517 -8.33 -6.43 -21.85
CA PHE A 517 -8.96 -6.00 -23.11
C PHE A 517 -8.45 -6.81 -24.30
N THR A 518 -7.18 -7.17 -24.35
CA THR A 518 -6.64 -8.04 -25.40
C THR A 518 -7.18 -9.46 -25.32
N LYS A 519 -7.36 -10.02 -24.12
CA LYS A 519 -8.04 -11.32 -23.93
C LYS A 519 -9.51 -11.26 -24.34
N LEU A 520 -10.24 -10.24 -23.92
CA LEU A 520 -11.66 -10.03 -24.26
C LEU A 520 -11.90 -9.73 -25.74
N LYS A 521 -10.94 -9.12 -26.43
CA LYS A 521 -10.99 -8.86 -27.88
C LYS A 521 -10.68 -10.10 -28.73
N LYS A 522 -9.91 -11.05 -28.18
CA LYS A 522 -9.58 -12.35 -28.82
C LYS A 522 -10.73 -13.36 -28.72
N LEU A 523 -11.46 -13.29 -27.60
CA LEU A 523 -12.78 -13.90 -27.42
C LEU A 523 -13.79 -13.26 -28.38
#